data_AF-A0A7S4PSU0-F1
#
_entry.id   AF-A0A7S4PSU0-F1
#
_cell.length_a   1.000
_cell.length_b   1.000
_cell.length_c   1.000
_cell.angle_alpha   90.00
_cell.angle_beta   90.00
_cell.angle_gamma   90.00
#
_symmetry.space_group_name_H-M   'P 1'
#
loop_
_entity.id
_entity.type
_entity.pdbx_description
1 polymer ?
#
loop_
_entity_poly.entity_id
_entity_poly.type
_entity_poly.pdbx_seq_one_letter_code
_entity_poly.pdbx_strand_id
1 'polypeptide(L)'
;LWLKPRLRLCLARPLGTVRLRGEAMNRSYAAFFAPGSPTARSPTGTSRSSSLTVDPRATKRDVASRGTLASREGTSRAHSVAALVLQTAPTFASNVALRVSVSSIFNTSVRIEAKGLAPEGGAGLPEAIAAGTAVSAAYVHSSSPLPLQTKGNIEIENFEPIPFALAHVRQQQTFVGSPGRRRCTVLKADKWDWRGGGEKPTEGLAADLELVGVQLRVHLREATAAELRRCLQLQALREAEQDQDYDTLHAQVTKAKTAGVELEHIERGEERLKVLRLQGLHVNVGCSKEVLREMMQWSRVTNRNGATTLQEACRVDADCPCNRPGSPCEVLEVVPSAVQEILGSGGDQLLFEELSGAALDVQEGSVWKSGGKYIFSAFNRNQSLVALTRMLDNHGRRKCAKLLLELADVSEKKYAGYVTAVQVNFHPNGDTYHDQHRDIYSGKQRAGPNCTCSFRECVGTVCYSVGSSRLCLLETMVDDLSSIKPCCESCQGCRERRWLHSGEAMYFNAPWNQNHMHGIPPMPEDSGPRISVAFLLGAKS
;
A
#
# COMPACT_ATOMS: atom_id res chain seq x y z
N LEU A 1 -22.40 -35.14 37.12
CA LEU A 1 -21.80 -35.71 35.89
C LEU A 1 -22.85 -35.61 34.78
N TRP A 2 -22.53 -34.86 33.71
CA TRP A 2 -23.07 -34.86 32.33
C TRP A 2 -24.44 -35.55 32.12
N LEU A 3 -25.49 -35.01 31.48
CA LEU A 3 -25.69 -34.02 30.41
C LEU A 3 -27.22 -33.87 30.28
N LYS A 4 -27.75 -32.71 29.87
CA LYS A 4 -28.88 -32.63 28.92
C LYS A 4 -29.04 -31.20 28.36
N PRO A 5 -29.51 -31.05 27.10
CA PRO A 5 -29.35 -29.85 26.29
C PRO A 5 -30.54 -28.90 26.44
N ARG A 6 -30.32 -27.60 26.17
CA ARG A 6 -31.39 -26.64 25.94
C ARG A 6 -31.26 -26.01 24.55
N LEU A 7 -32.25 -26.31 23.71
CA LEU A 7 -32.64 -25.52 22.56
C LEU A 7 -32.75 -24.04 22.95
N ARG A 8 -32.31 -23.14 22.06
CA ARG A 8 -32.80 -21.76 22.02
C ARG A 8 -33.43 -21.49 20.65
N LEU A 9 -34.72 -21.20 20.71
CA LEU A 9 -35.56 -20.64 19.65
C LEU A 9 -34.95 -19.33 19.14
N CYS A 10 -34.83 -19.22 17.81
CA CYS A 10 -34.76 -17.94 17.12
C CYS A 10 -36.19 -17.39 17.00
N LEU A 11 -36.48 -16.28 17.70
CA LEU A 11 -37.70 -15.50 17.47
C LEU A 11 -37.44 -14.52 16.32
N ALA A 12 -38.18 -14.70 15.24
CA ALA A 12 -38.32 -13.74 14.16
C ALA A 12 -39.00 -12.45 14.68
N ARG A 13 -38.46 -11.29 14.26
CA ARG A 13 -39.15 -9.99 14.40
C ARG A 13 -39.63 -9.52 13.01
N PRO A 14 -40.79 -8.83 12.95
CA PRO A 14 -41.45 -8.53 11.69
C PRO A 14 -40.88 -7.29 11.00
N LEU A 15 -41.05 -7.30 9.67
CA LEU A 15 -40.71 -6.26 8.71
C LEU A 15 -41.38 -4.92 9.07
N GLY A 16 -40.55 -3.91 9.34
CA GLY A 16 -40.95 -2.50 9.37
C GLY A 16 -40.58 -1.83 8.05
N THR A 17 -41.59 -1.33 7.35
CA THR A 17 -41.49 -0.53 6.13
C THR A 17 -40.79 0.80 6.42
N VAL A 18 -39.57 0.98 5.90
CA VAL A 18 -38.87 2.27 5.90
C VAL A 18 -38.96 2.89 4.52
N ARG A 19 -39.67 4.02 4.44
CA ARG A 19 -39.66 4.95 3.29
C ARG A 19 -38.26 5.57 3.18
N LEU A 20 -37.55 5.30 2.08
CA LEU A 20 -36.35 6.02 1.71
C LEU A 20 -36.76 7.34 1.04
N ARG A 21 -36.58 8.47 1.73
CA ARG A 21 -36.41 9.78 1.09
C ARG A 21 -34.95 9.90 0.66
N GLY A 22 -34.73 10.03 -0.64
CA GLY A 22 -33.42 10.33 -1.20
C GLY A 22 -33.08 11.80 -0.96
N GLU A 23 -32.06 12.05 -0.16
CA GLU A 23 -31.31 13.31 -0.17
C GLU A 23 -29.95 13.04 -0.80
N ALA A 24 -29.74 13.61 -1.98
CA ALA A 24 -28.46 13.59 -2.67
C ALA A 24 -27.52 14.57 -1.97
N MET A 25 -26.50 14.05 -1.27
CA MET A 25 -25.36 14.86 -0.83
C MET A 25 -24.36 14.99 -1.99
N ASN A 26 -24.46 16.09 -2.72
CA ASN A 26 -23.36 16.64 -3.52
C ASN A 26 -22.27 17.13 -2.55
N ARG A 27 -21.10 16.48 -2.53
CA ARG A 27 -19.89 17.04 -1.92
C ARG A 27 -18.90 17.41 -3.03
N SER A 28 -18.87 18.70 -3.33
CA SER A 28 -17.88 19.35 -4.18
C SER A 28 -16.50 19.28 -3.55
N TYR A 29 -15.53 18.70 -4.26
CA TYR A 29 -14.11 18.86 -3.96
C TYR A 29 -13.58 20.06 -4.76
N ALA A 30 -13.54 21.24 -4.14
CA ALA A 30 -12.85 22.39 -4.70
C ALA A 30 -11.40 22.41 -4.20
N ALA A 31 -10.46 22.01 -5.06
CA ALA A 31 -9.03 22.24 -4.83
C ALA A 31 -8.59 23.48 -5.63
N PHE A 32 -8.31 24.57 -4.90
CA PHE A 32 -7.69 25.77 -5.43
C PHE A 32 -6.25 25.49 -5.89
N PHE A 33 -5.93 25.75 -7.15
CA PHE A 33 -4.55 26.00 -7.59
C PHE A 33 -4.52 27.11 -8.64
N ALA A 34 -3.77 28.17 -8.33
CA ALA A 34 -3.38 29.23 -9.25
C ALA A 34 -2.20 28.75 -10.15
N PRO A 35 -2.07 29.22 -11.40
CA PRO A 35 -1.04 28.75 -12.32
C PRO A 35 0.25 29.57 -12.17
N GLY A 36 1.31 28.94 -11.67
CA GLY A 36 2.69 29.40 -11.85
C GLY A 36 3.32 28.70 -13.06
N SER A 37 3.63 29.47 -14.11
CA SER A 37 4.38 28.98 -15.27
C SER A 37 5.85 28.75 -14.92
N PRO A 38 6.49 27.68 -15.42
CA PRO A 38 7.93 27.68 -15.61
C PRO A 38 8.31 27.48 -17.08
N THR A 39 9.11 28.43 -17.54
CA THR A 39 9.87 28.48 -18.77
C THR A 39 10.74 27.25 -19.01
N ALA A 40 10.78 26.84 -20.28
CA ALA A 40 11.61 25.79 -20.85
C ALA A 40 13.12 25.98 -20.63
N ARG A 41 13.84 24.87 -20.39
CA ARG A 41 15.23 24.69 -20.81
C ARG A 41 15.43 23.24 -21.28
N SER A 42 15.80 23.11 -22.55
CA SER A 42 16.33 21.88 -23.15
C SER A 42 17.67 21.50 -22.52
N PRO A 43 18.03 20.21 -22.59
CA PRO A 43 19.39 19.89 -23.00
C PRO A 43 19.42 18.83 -24.10
N THR A 44 20.15 19.20 -25.15
CA THR A 44 20.79 18.32 -26.15
C THR A 44 21.64 17.24 -25.48
N GLY A 45 21.54 15.99 -25.96
CA GLY A 45 22.36 14.88 -25.46
C GLY A 45 22.30 13.65 -26.34
N THR A 46 23.05 13.72 -27.44
CA THR A 46 23.67 12.63 -28.24
C THR A 46 23.41 11.16 -27.88
N SER A 47 22.86 10.47 -28.87
CA SER A 47 23.00 9.07 -29.26
C SER A 47 24.22 8.29 -28.72
N ARG A 48 23.96 7.08 -28.22
CA ARG A 48 24.84 5.93 -28.40
C ARG A 48 24.04 4.62 -28.39
N SER A 49 24.14 3.93 -29.51
CA SER A 49 23.68 2.56 -29.75
C SER A 49 24.64 1.59 -29.05
N SER A 50 24.11 0.54 -28.43
CA SER A 50 24.83 -0.72 -28.26
C SER A 50 23.83 -1.84 -27.95
N SER A 51 23.59 -2.65 -28.96
CA SER A 51 23.01 -3.99 -28.93
C SER A 51 23.87 -4.93 -28.08
N LEU A 52 23.26 -5.66 -27.14
CA LEU A 52 23.87 -6.89 -26.60
C LEU A 52 22.78 -7.96 -26.41
N THR A 53 22.87 -8.95 -27.30
CA THR A 53 22.34 -10.30 -27.23
C THR A 53 22.83 -11.02 -25.96
N VAL A 54 21.93 -11.71 -25.26
CA VAL A 54 22.27 -12.61 -24.15
C VAL A 54 21.92 -14.04 -24.56
N ASP A 55 22.94 -14.88 -24.67
CA ASP A 55 22.84 -16.34 -24.82
C ASP A 55 23.12 -16.99 -23.45
N PRO A 56 22.32 -17.96 -22.96
CA PRO A 56 22.44 -18.48 -21.60
C PRO A 56 23.06 -19.88 -21.59
N ARG A 57 24.27 -20.04 -21.03
CA ARG A 57 24.73 -21.35 -20.55
C ARG A 57 25.60 -21.27 -19.30
N ALA A 58 25.06 -21.92 -18.26
CA ALA A 58 25.71 -22.83 -17.32
C ALA A 58 27.06 -22.43 -16.69
N THR A 59 27.09 -22.37 -15.35
CA THR A 59 27.61 -23.51 -14.56
C THR A 59 27.41 -23.28 -13.06
N LYS A 60 26.90 -24.33 -12.41
CA LYS A 60 27.01 -24.55 -10.96
C LYS A 60 28.48 -24.58 -10.56
N ARG A 61 28.83 -23.95 -9.44
CA ARG A 61 29.98 -24.34 -8.63
C ARG A 61 29.64 -24.21 -7.15
N ASP A 62 29.56 -25.36 -6.51
CA ASP A 62 29.73 -25.57 -5.08
C ASP A 62 31.10 -25.07 -4.64
N VAL A 63 31.17 -24.41 -3.49
CA VAL A 63 32.42 -24.32 -2.71
C VAL A 63 32.12 -24.63 -1.26
N ALA A 64 32.63 -25.78 -0.86
CA ALA A 64 32.67 -26.28 0.51
C ALA A 64 33.67 -25.50 1.38
N SER A 65 33.38 -25.57 2.67
CA SER A 65 34.22 -25.29 3.82
C SER A 65 35.65 -25.82 3.75
N ARG A 66 36.64 -24.98 4.13
CA ARG A 66 37.86 -25.42 4.82
C ARG A 66 38.58 -24.26 5.53
N GLY A 67 38.55 -24.33 6.87
CA GLY A 67 39.71 -24.34 7.76
C GLY A 67 40.86 -23.31 7.66
N THR A 68 40.96 -22.52 8.73
CA THR A 68 42.11 -22.47 9.67
C THR A 68 43.37 -21.63 9.35
N LEU A 69 43.60 -20.67 10.27
CA LEU A 69 44.86 -20.06 10.75
C LEU A 69 45.81 -19.35 9.77
N ALA A 70 45.89 -18.02 9.93
CA ALA A 70 47.17 -17.31 9.93
C ALA A 70 47.10 -16.10 10.87
N SER A 71 47.81 -16.23 11.98
CA SER A 71 48.27 -15.14 12.85
C SER A 71 48.98 -14.07 12.02
N ARG A 72 48.66 -12.79 12.24
CA ARG A 72 49.50 -11.67 11.80
C ARG A 72 49.38 -10.49 12.77
N GLU A 73 50.36 -10.47 13.67
CA GLU A 73 51.25 -9.36 14.00
C GLU A 73 50.63 -7.97 14.20
N GLY A 74 50.63 -7.58 15.48
CA GLY A 74 50.27 -6.26 15.94
C GLY A 74 51.25 -5.18 15.46
N THR A 75 50.68 -4.15 14.86
CA THR A 75 51.33 -2.84 14.77
C THR A 75 51.26 -2.17 16.15
N SER A 76 52.34 -2.29 16.91
CA SER A 76 52.61 -1.50 18.10
C SER A 76 52.62 -0.01 17.72
N ARG A 77 51.53 0.70 18.02
CA ARG A 77 51.51 2.17 18.01
C ARG A 77 52.18 2.62 19.31
N ALA A 78 53.35 3.24 19.17
CA ALA A 78 53.99 3.95 20.27
C ALA A 78 53.06 5.07 20.77
N HIS A 79 52.44 4.85 21.93
CA HIS A 79 51.77 5.91 22.66
C HIS A 79 52.84 6.84 23.22
N SER A 80 52.75 8.14 22.94
CA SER A 80 53.68 9.10 23.56
C SER A 80 53.52 9.04 25.09
N VAL A 81 54.61 9.23 25.81
CA VAL A 81 54.61 9.27 27.29
C VAL A 81 53.61 10.31 27.80
N ALA A 82 53.36 11.39 27.05
CA ALA A 82 52.33 12.38 27.36
C ALA A 82 50.90 11.82 27.29
N ALA A 83 50.60 10.88 26.37
CA ALA A 83 49.29 10.23 26.27
C ALA A 83 49.06 9.20 27.39
N LEU A 84 50.12 8.56 27.90
CA LEU A 84 50.04 7.65 29.05
C LEU A 84 49.92 8.44 30.37
N VAL A 85 50.61 9.57 30.50
CA VAL A 85 50.54 10.46 31.68
C VAL A 85 49.19 11.19 31.78
N LEU A 86 48.53 11.48 30.64
CA LEU A 86 47.14 11.95 30.63
C LEU A 86 46.10 10.85 30.93
N GLN A 87 46.47 9.57 30.88
CA GLN A 87 45.61 8.44 31.28
C GLN A 87 45.76 8.05 32.76
N THR A 88 46.84 8.48 33.44
CA THR A 88 47.12 8.13 34.83
C THR A 88 47.03 9.30 35.81
N ALA A 89 46.67 10.51 35.33
CA ALA A 89 46.23 11.56 36.22
C ALA A 89 44.96 11.08 36.95
N PRO A 90 44.92 11.06 38.31
CA PRO A 90 43.69 10.84 39.02
C PRO A 90 42.77 12.02 38.68
N THR A 91 41.91 11.85 37.68
CA THR A 91 40.70 12.65 37.56
C THR A 91 40.03 12.53 38.90
N PHE A 92 40.07 13.59 39.71
CA PHE A 92 39.25 13.75 40.89
C PHE A 92 37.89 13.19 40.52
N ALA A 93 37.52 12.06 41.13
CA ALA A 93 36.38 11.27 40.73
C ALA A 93 35.15 12.15 40.97
N SER A 94 34.73 12.88 39.94
CA SER A 94 33.44 13.54 39.99
C SER A 94 32.45 12.39 40.08
N ASN A 95 31.74 12.28 41.20
CA ASN A 95 30.65 11.33 41.37
C ASN A 95 29.48 11.60 40.41
N VAL A 96 29.62 12.56 39.49
CA VAL A 96 28.70 12.88 38.40
C VAL A 96 28.59 11.67 37.49
N ALA A 97 27.52 10.93 37.71
CA ALA A 97 27.20 9.75 36.94
C ALA A 97 26.48 10.13 35.64
N LEU A 98 25.75 11.24 35.60
CA LEU A 98 25.01 11.67 34.41
C LEU A 98 24.81 13.19 34.42
N ARG A 99 25.10 13.86 33.31
CA ARG A 99 24.69 15.26 33.08
C ARG A 99 23.56 15.28 32.06
N VAL A 100 22.43 15.88 32.39
CA VAL A 100 21.32 16.05 31.45
C VAL A 100 21.21 17.50 31.04
N SER A 101 21.10 17.74 29.74
CA SER A 101 20.86 19.07 29.16
C SER A 101 19.63 19.00 28.29
N VAL A 102 18.63 19.84 28.58
CA VAL A 102 17.35 19.88 27.86
C VAL A 102 17.22 21.24 27.20
N SER A 103 16.80 21.26 25.95
CA SER A 103 16.37 22.47 25.24
C SER A 103 14.99 22.22 24.65
N SER A 104 14.09 23.19 24.74
CA SER A 104 12.71 23.04 24.27
C SER A 104 12.20 24.30 23.59
N ILE A 105 11.40 24.14 22.54
CA ILE A 105 10.69 25.27 21.89
C ILE A 105 9.26 25.45 22.43
N PHE A 106 8.78 24.57 23.30
CA PHE A 106 7.47 24.61 23.94
C PHE A 106 7.57 24.35 25.46
N ASN A 107 6.53 24.70 26.21
CA ASN A 107 6.47 24.40 27.64
C ASN A 107 6.31 22.90 27.87
N THR A 108 7.12 22.31 28.75
CA THR A 108 7.14 20.86 28.99
C THR A 108 7.81 20.53 30.33
N SER A 109 7.55 19.34 30.84
CA SER A 109 8.33 18.73 31.93
C SER A 109 9.26 17.62 31.42
N VAL A 110 10.46 17.52 32.00
CA VAL A 110 11.39 16.40 31.76
C VAL A 110 11.92 15.87 33.09
N ARG A 111 11.71 14.58 33.35
CA ARG A 111 12.16 13.88 34.56
C ARG A 111 13.09 12.71 34.20
N ILE A 112 14.09 12.52 35.04
CA ILE A 112 15.03 11.40 34.93
C ILE A 112 14.75 10.40 36.04
N GLU A 113 14.36 9.20 35.67
CA GLU A 113 14.12 8.10 36.59
C GLU A 113 15.23 7.06 36.46
N ALA A 114 16.20 7.08 37.38
CA ALA A 114 17.29 6.12 37.39
C ALA A 114 17.64 5.73 38.83
N LYS A 115 17.66 4.43 39.12
CA LYS A 115 17.92 3.91 40.47
C LYS A 115 19.34 4.32 40.92
N GLY A 116 19.44 4.93 42.09
CA GLY A 116 20.71 5.36 42.69
C GLY A 116 21.25 6.70 42.19
N LEU A 117 20.56 7.37 41.27
CA LEU A 117 20.89 8.74 40.88
C LEU A 117 20.12 9.75 41.73
N ALA A 118 20.84 10.74 42.27
CA ALA A 118 20.28 11.91 42.93
C ALA A 118 20.82 13.19 42.28
N PRO A 119 20.04 14.28 42.18
CA PRO A 119 20.53 15.53 41.66
C PRO A 119 21.66 16.11 42.52
N GLU A 120 22.72 16.60 41.89
CA GLU A 120 23.84 17.26 42.54
C GLU A 120 23.35 18.54 43.24
N GLY A 121 23.57 18.66 44.55
CA GLY A 121 23.08 19.80 45.34
C GLY A 121 21.57 19.79 45.60
N GLY A 122 20.87 18.67 45.34
CA GLY A 122 19.43 18.53 45.61
C GLY A 122 18.51 19.18 44.57
N ALA A 123 19.05 19.96 43.63
CA ALA A 123 18.28 20.63 42.58
C ALA A 123 18.40 19.86 41.25
N GLY A 124 17.33 19.17 40.87
CA GLY A 124 17.24 18.49 39.57
C GLY A 124 16.91 19.43 38.42
N LEU A 125 16.46 18.86 37.29
CA LEU A 125 15.78 19.64 36.26
C LEU A 125 14.53 20.33 36.88
N PRO A 126 14.20 21.57 36.48
CA PRO A 126 12.99 22.22 36.95
C PRO A 126 11.75 21.43 36.52
N GLU A 127 10.69 21.51 37.32
CA GLU A 127 9.42 20.80 37.06
C GLU A 127 8.81 21.22 35.71
N ALA A 128 8.90 22.51 35.37
CA ALA A 128 8.51 23.05 34.07
C ALA A 128 9.70 23.73 33.40
N ILE A 129 9.93 23.39 32.13
CA ILE A 129 10.92 24.01 31.25
C ILE A 129 10.17 24.91 30.29
N ALA A 130 10.44 26.22 30.36
CA ALA A 130 9.77 27.20 29.52
C ALA A 130 10.24 27.11 28.06
N ALA A 131 9.34 27.40 27.13
CA ALA A 131 9.63 27.50 25.71
C ALA A 131 10.83 28.44 25.42
N GLY A 132 11.73 28.01 24.54
CA GLY A 132 12.92 28.76 24.14
C GLY A 132 14.08 28.72 25.14
N THR A 133 13.95 27.96 26.25
CA THR A 133 15.01 27.86 27.27
C THR A 133 15.84 26.58 27.13
N ALA A 134 17.07 26.65 27.65
CA ALA A 134 17.94 25.50 27.82
C ALA A 134 18.33 25.36 29.30
N VAL A 135 18.13 24.17 29.86
CA VAL A 135 18.40 23.87 31.26
C VAL A 135 19.35 22.67 31.34
N SER A 136 20.15 22.59 32.40
CA SER A 136 21.01 21.43 32.63
C SER A 136 21.05 21.09 34.12
N ALA A 137 21.05 19.79 34.42
CA ALA A 137 21.24 19.27 35.77
C ALA A 137 22.30 18.16 35.75
N ALA A 138 23.04 18.04 36.84
CA ALA A 138 23.97 16.95 37.08
C ALA A 138 23.37 15.98 38.11
N TYR A 139 23.57 14.69 37.88
CA TYR A 139 23.10 13.61 38.73
C TYR A 139 24.30 12.81 39.20
N VAL A 140 24.38 12.63 40.51
CA VAL A 140 25.44 11.89 41.20
C VAL A 140 24.90 10.56 41.70
N HIS A 141 25.76 9.55 41.74
CA HIS A 141 25.37 8.26 42.30
C HIS A 141 25.48 8.28 43.83
N SER A 142 24.45 7.79 44.53
CA SER A 142 24.42 7.78 46.00
C SER A 142 25.32 6.70 46.62
N SER A 143 25.67 5.66 45.86
CA SER A 143 26.56 4.58 46.32
C SER A 143 27.98 4.74 45.78
N SER A 144 28.96 4.51 46.66
CA SER A 144 30.36 4.21 46.28
C SER A 144 30.64 2.74 46.61
N PRO A 145 31.17 1.93 45.66
CA PRO A 145 31.61 2.30 44.31
C PRO A 145 30.46 2.55 43.32
N LEU A 146 30.76 3.25 42.22
CA LEU A 146 29.85 3.44 41.08
C LEU A 146 29.44 2.07 40.50
N PRO A 147 28.17 1.88 40.11
CA PRO A 147 27.76 0.67 39.41
C PRO A 147 28.48 0.56 38.06
N LEU A 148 28.53 -0.64 37.50
CA LEU A 148 29.11 -0.84 36.16
C LEU A 148 28.33 -0.08 35.06
N GLN A 149 27.04 0.14 35.28
CA GLN A 149 26.14 0.81 34.36
C GLN A 149 24.98 1.44 35.12
N THR A 150 24.60 2.65 34.74
CA THR A 150 23.37 3.30 35.20
C THR A 150 22.28 3.08 34.16
N LYS A 151 21.13 2.55 34.57
CA LYS A 151 19.94 2.37 33.70
C LYS A 151 18.80 3.21 34.25
N GLY A 152 18.00 3.76 33.35
CA GLY A 152 16.85 4.56 33.72
C GLY A 152 15.91 4.85 32.55
N ASN A 153 14.91 5.67 32.82
CA ASN A 153 13.99 6.22 31.84
C ASN A 153 14.04 7.74 31.86
N ILE A 154 13.82 8.34 30.70
CA ILE A 154 13.60 9.75 30.52
C ILE A 154 12.10 9.90 30.31
N GLU A 155 11.45 10.62 31.22
CA GLU A 155 10.04 10.94 31.10
C GLU A 155 9.92 12.36 30.60
N ILE A 156 9.29 12.52 29.45
CA ILE A 156 8.98 13.81 28.85
C ILE A 156 7.47 13.90 28.81
N GLU A 157 6.92 15.03 29.19
CA GLU A 157 5.47 15.25 29.16
C GLU A 157 4.86 14.83 27.82
N ASN A 158 3.81 14.02 27.86
CA ASN A 158 3.10 13.48 26.69
C ASN A 158 3.89 12.46 25.82
N PHE A 159 5.12 12.08 26.17
CA PHE A 159 5.85 10.99 25.49
C PHE A 159 5.75 9.67 26.27
N GLU A 160 5.91 8.54 25.57
CA GLU A 160 6.20 7.26 26.23
C GLU A 160 7.58 7.33 26.91
N PRO A 161 7.77 6.74 28.12
CA PRO A 161 9.07 6.73 28.80
C PRO A 161 10.19 6.19 27.92
N ILE A 162 11.30 6.93 27.81
CA ILE A 162 12.40 6.61 26.89
C ILE A 162 13.53 5.95 27.68
N PRO A 163 13.81 4.66 27.48
CA PRO A 163 14.85 3.98 28.25
C PRO A 163 16.24 4.45 27.83
N PHE A 164 17.16 4.49 28.79
CA PHE A 164 18.57 4.73 28.52
C PHE A 164 19.46 3.86 29.43
N ALA A 165 20.69 3.65 28.99
CA ALA A 165 21.74 3.09 29.81
C ALA A 165 23.06 3.80 29.55
N LEU A 166 23.79 4.11 30.61
CA LEU A 166 25.10 4.73 30.57
C LEU A 166 26.14 3.80 31.19
N ALA A 167 27.12 3.39 30.40
CA ALA A 167 28.18 2.49 30.85
C ALA A 167 29.32 3.29 31.51
N HIS A 168 29.69 2.90 32.73
CA HIS A 168 30.83 3.48 33.45
C HIS A 168 32.14 2.71 33.19
N VAL A 169 32.02 1.51 32.61
CA VAL A 169 33.14 0.66 32.19
C VAL A 169 33.02 0.28 30.72
N ARG A 170 34.16 0.09 30.03
CA ARG A 170 34.21 -0.17 28.58
C ARG A 170 33.47 -1.43 28.12
N GLN A 171 33.20 -2.38 29.02
CA GLN A 171 32.57 -3.67 28.71
C GLN A 171 31.04 -3.57 28.57
N GLN A 172 30.41 -2.49 29.05
CA GLN A 172 28.96 -2.30 28.99
C GLN A 172 28.56 -1.36 27.85
N GLN A 173 27.35 -1.54 27.31
CA GLN A 173 26.85 -0.70 26.21
C GLN A 173 26.15 0.55 26.74
N THR A 174 26.46 1.71 26.15
CA THR A 174 25.73 2.96 26.39
C THR A 174 24.68 3.13 25.29
N PHE A 175 23.44 3.43 25.66
CA PHE A 175 22.36 3.64 24.71
C PHE A 175 21.23 4.55 25.19
N VAL A 176 20.46 5.10 24.26
CA VAL A 176 19.21 5.83 24.47
C VAL A 176 18.15 5.33 23.47
N GLY A 177 16.93 5.11 23.94
CA GLY A 177 15.82 4.51 23.20
C GLY A 177 15.96 3.00 23.01
N SER A 178 17.05 2.51 22.44
CA SER A 178 17.27 1.06 22.21
C SER A 178 18.75 0.66 22.30
N PRO A 179 19.07 -0.58 22.72
CA PRO A 179 20.45 -1.05 22.84
C PRO A 179 21.31 -0.77 21.60
N GLY A 180 22.53 -0.27 21.82
CA GLY A 180 23.48 0.08 20.75
C GLY A 180 23.29 1.46 20.10
N ARG A 181 22.19 2.18 20.37
CA ARG A 181 21.96 3.53 19.81
C ARG A 181 22.41 4.63 20.75
N ARG A 182 23.31 5.50 20.30
CA ARG A 182 23.70 6.72 21.04
C ARG A 182 22.84 7.94 20.73
N ARG A 183 22.03 7.86 19.68
CA ARG A 183 21.09 8.90 19.27
C ARG A 183 19.75 8.26 18.94
N CYS A 184 18.66 8.90 19.33
CA CYS A 184 17.33 8.52 18.87
C CYS A 184 16.44 9.76 18.76
N THR A 185 15.44 9.68 17.90
CA THR A 185 14.36 10.66 17.83
C THR A 185 13.09 9.92 18.20
N VAL A 186 12.39 10.40 19.22
CA VAL A 186 11.09 9.86 19.65
C VAL A 186 10.02 10.84 19.20
N LEU A 187 8.95 10.32 18.63
CA LEU A 187 7.89 11.11 18.01
C LEU A 187 6.59 10.94 18.78
N LYS A 188 5.86 12.04 18.95
CA LYS A 188 4.54 12.07 19.56
C LYS A 188 3.59 12.85 18.66
N ALA A 189 2.40 12.29 18.46
CA ALA A 189 1.27 12.99 17.86
C ALA A 189 0.00 12.59 18.62
N ASP A 190 -1.07 13.35 18.41
CA ASP A 190 -2.40 12.97 18.88
C ASP A 190 -2.85 11.65 18.27
N LYS A 191 -3.76 10.97 18.97
CA LYS A 191 -4.30 9.71 18.49
C LYS A 191 -5.13 9.97 17.23
N TRP A 192 -4.77 9.31 16.14
CA TRP A 192 -5.49 9.42 14.88
C TRP A 192 -6.42 8.23 14.66
N ASP A 193 -7.74 8.47 14.60
CA ASP A 193 -8.71 7.48 14.13
C ASP A 193 -8.68 7.37 12.59
N TRP A 194 -7.66 6.67 12.11
CA TRP A 194 -7.43 6.44 10.69
C TRP A 194 -8.48 5.53 10.03
N ARG A 195 -9.33 4.84 10.81
CA ARG A 195 -10.41 3.98 10.31
C ARG A 195 -11.70 4.77 10.12
N GLY A 196 -12.07 5.61 11.08
CA GLY A 196 -13.32 6.38 11.08
C GLY A 196 -13.32 7.59 10.16
N GLY A 197 -12.19 7.88 9.49
CA GLY A 197 -12.05 9.11 8.70
C GLY A 197 -11.94 10.36 9.58
N GLY A 198 -11.48 10.21 10.82
CA GLY A 198 -11.20 11.34 11.70
C GLY A 198 -10.17 12.28 11.09
N GLU A 199 -10.24 13.55 11.50
CA GLU A 199 -9.29 14.55 11.04
C GLU A 199 -7.87 14.10 11.36
N LYS A 200 -7.03 14.10 10.32
CA LYS A 200 -5.65 13.67 10.44
C LYS A 200 -4.87 14.75 11.19
N PRO A 201 -4.13 14.41 12.26
CA PRO A 201 -3.31 15.39 12.96
C PRO A 201 -2.34 16.09 12.00
N THR A 202 -2.30 17.42 12.11
CA THR A 202 -1.41 18.29 11.33
C THR A 202 -0.14 18.67 12.10
N GLU A 203 -0.12 18.40 13.40
CA GLU A 203 0.95 18.77 14.32
C GLU A 203 1.46 17.54 15.08
N GLY A 204 2.70 17.64 15.54
CA GLY A 204 3.34 16.61 16.36
C GLY A 204 4.63 17.14 16.99
N LEU A 205 5.13 16.41 17.97
CA LEU A 205 6.32 16.74 18.74
C LEU A 205 7.41 15.70 18.48
N ALA A 206 8.66 16.14 18.51
CA ALA A 206 9.84 15.30 18.41
C ALA A 206 10.80 15.59 19.56
N ALA A 207 11.30 14.52 20.17
CA ALA A 207 12.37 14.56 21.15
C ALA A 207 13.62 13.92 20.54
N ASP A 208 14.62 14.73 20.20
CA ASP A 208 15.92 14.26 19.76
C ASP A 208 16.81 14.06 20.99
N LEU A 209 17.26 12.82 21.20
CA LEU A 209 18.08 12.43 22.34
C LEU A 209 19.45 11.97 21.85
N GLU A 210 20.50 12.43 22.54
CA GLU A 210 21.88 12.07 22.24
C GLU A 210 22.68 11.83 23.52
N LEU A 211 23.43 10.73 23.56
CA LEU A 211 24.42 10.45 24.60
C LEU A 211 25.85 10.76 24.11
N VAL A 212 26.49 11.74 24.74
CA VAL A 212 27.88 12.16 24.51
C VAL A 212 28.68 11.99 25.79
N GLY A 213 29.45 10.91 25.90
CA GLY A 213 30.14 10.58 27.15
C GLY A 213 29.12 10.32 28.27
N VAL A 214 29.23 11.06 29.37
CA VAL A 214 28.26 11.03 30.49
C VAL A 214 27.15 12.08 30.34
N GLN A 215 27.06 12.77 29.20
CA GLN A 215 26.05 13.79 28.94
C GLN A 215 24.90 13.22 28.10
N LEU A 216 23.68 13.33 28.59
CA LEU A 216 22.44 13.13 27.84
C LEU A 216 21.91 14.50 27.40
N ARG A 217 21.80 14.71 26.09
CA ARG A 217 21.21 15.89 25.49
C ARG A 217 19.82 15.55 25.00
N VAL A 218 18.85 16.39 25.33
CA VAL A 218 17.45 16.29 24.91
C VAL A 218 17.08 17.59 24.21
N HIS A 219 16.63 17.49 22.98
CA HIS A 219 16.15 18.63 22.20
C HIS A 219 14.70 18.38 21.78
N LEU A 220 13.80 19.23 22.27
CA LEU A 220 12.36 19.12 22.06
C LEU A 220 11.92 20.17 21.04
N ARG A 221 11.34 19.69 19.95
CA ARG A 221 10.93 20.50 18.81
C ARG A 221 9.62 19.99 18.20
N GLU A 222 9.06 20.75 17.28
CA GLU A 222 8.00 20.27 16.41
C GLU A 222 8.52 19.14 15.50
N ALA A 223 7.67 18.15 15.26
CA ALA A 223 7.94 17.10 14.31
C ALA A 223 7.83 17.66 12.89
N THR A 224 8.77 17.29 12.02
CA THR A 224 8.67 17.60 10.60
C THR A 224 7.47 16.85 9.99
N ALA A 225 6.95 17.33 8.85
CA ALA A 225 5.84 16.67 8.16
C ALA A 225 6.13 15.20 7.80
N ALA A 226 7.40 14.86 7.56
CA ALA A 226 7.83 13.48 7.30
C ALA A 226 7.83 12.61 8.57
N GLU A 227 8.30 13.16 9.69
CA GLU A 227 8.25 12.50 11.00
C GLU A 227 6.82 12.31 11.49
N LEU A 228 5.98 13.34 11.40
CA LEU A 228 4.56 13.23 11.73
C LEU A 228 3.88 12.12 10.92
N ARG A 229 4.12 12.09 9.59
CA ARG A 229 3.60 11.02 8.73
C ARG A 229 4.05 9.62 9.19
N ARG A 230 5.32 9.47 9.59
CA ARG A 230 5.87 8.22 10.10
C ARG A 230 5.22 7.82 11.43
N CYS A 231 5.10 8.75 12.36
CA CYS A 231 4.49 8.55 13.67
C CYS A 231 3.03 8.08 13.55
N LEU A 232 2.22 8.82 12.76
CA LEU A 232 0.82 8.47 12.50
C LEU A 232 0.67 7.10 11.84
N GLN A 233 1.57 6.76 10.92
CA GLN A 233 1.56 5.45 10.27
C GLN A 233 1.97 4.31 11.20
N LEU A 234 2.88 4.56 12.15
CA LEU A 234 3.24 3.60 13.20
C LEU A 234 2.06 3.35 14.15
N GLN A 235 1.32 4.40 14.54
CA GLN A 235 0.09 4.24 15.33
C GLN A 235 -0.91 3.33 14.60
N ALA A 236 -1.18 3.62 13.33
CA ALA A 236 -2.11 2.83 12.52
C ALA A 236 -1.67 1.36 12.36
N LEU A 237 -0.36 1.11 12.22
CA LEU A 237 0.19 -0.24 12.18
C LEU A 237 -0.04 -0.97 13.51
N ARG A 238 0.30 -0.35 14.65
CA ARG A 238 0.12 -0.95 15.98
C ARG A 238 -1.34 -1.29 16.29
N GLU A 239 -2.28 -0.45 15.88
CA GLU A 239 -3.70 -0.73 16.02
C GLU A 239 -4.13 -1.91 15.13
N ALA A 240 -3.74 -1.90 13.84
CA ALA A 240 -4.08 -2.99 12.92
C ALA A 240 -3.46 -4.35 13.32
N GLU A 241 -2.32 -4.36 14.02
CA GLU A 241 -1.70 -5.59 14.54
C GLU A 241 -2.57 -6.30 15.60
N GLN A 242 -3.36 -5.53 16.35
CA GLN A 242 -4.25 -6.04 17.40
C GLN A 242 -5.54 -6.65 16.84
N ASP A 243 -5.90 -6.26 15.63
CA ASP A 243 -7.10 -6.74 14.96
C ASP A 243 -6.88 -8.14 14.33
N GLN A 244 -7.99 -8.82 14.01
CA GLN A 244 -8.00 -10.08 13.27
C GLN A 244 -8.32 -9.86 11.78
N ASP A 245 -7.97 -8.69 11.26
CA ASP A 245 -8.26 -8.28 9.89
C ASP A 245 -6.96 -8.28 9.06
N TYR A 246 -6.81 -9.33 8.26
CA TYR A 246 -5.62 -9.55 7.42
C TYR A 246 -5.40 -8.42 6.41
N ASP A 247 -6.44 -8.05 5.68
CA ASP A 247 -6.36 -7.07 4.59
C ASP A 247 -5.96 -5.70 5.14
N THR A 248 -6.55 -5.33 6.28
CA THR A 248 -6.22 -4.09 6.95
C THR A 248 -4.78 -4.06 7.46
N LEU A 249 -4.32 -5.12 8.14
CA LEU A 249 -2.92 -5.19 8.59
C LEU A 249 -1.94 -5.15 7.42
N HIS A 250 -2.21 -5.90 6.35
CA HIS A 250 -1.38 -5.94 5.14
C HIS A 250 -1.26 -4.54 4.50
N ALA A 251 -2.37 -3.79 4.46
CA ALA A 251 -2.38 -2.41 4.00
C ALA A 251 -1.49 -1.50 4.88
N GLN A 252 -1.59 -1.60 6.20
CA GLN A 252 -0.79 -0.77 7.11
C GLN A 252 0.71 -1.12 7.08
N VAL A 253 1.07 -2.40 6.95
CA VAL A 253 2.47 -2.83 6.75
C VAL A 253 3.05 -2.20 5.48
N THR A 254 2.29 -2.20 4.38
CA THR A 254 2.72 -1.60 3.11
C THR A 254 2.89 -0.08 3.21
N LYS A 255 1.95 0.60 3.87
CA LYS A 255 2.05 2.05 4.12
C LYS A 255 3.23 2.38 5.06
N ALA A 256 3.47 1.57 6.09
CA ALA A 256 4.58 1.73 7.03
C ALA A 256 5.94 1.68 6.33
N LYS A 257 6.15 0.73 5.41
CA LYS A 257 7.34 0.66 4.54
C LYS A 257 7.54 1.96 3.75
N THR A 258 6.46 2.48 3.16
CA THR A 258 6.50 3.70 2.34
C THR A 258 6.72 4.96 3.18
N ALA A 259 6.18 5.01 4.40
CA ALA A 259 6.35 6.12 5.34
C ALA A 259 7.70 6.12 6.06
N GLY A 260 8.54 5.11 5.85
CA GLY A 260 9.84 4.97 6.50
C GLY A 260 9.73 4.66 7.99
N VAL A 261 8.70 3.92 8.40
CA VAL A 261 8.59 3.37 9.77
C VAL A 261 9.76 2.41 10.01
N GLU A 262 10.21 2.33 11.26
CA GLU A 262 11.33 1.49 11.68
C GLU A 262 11.10 0.02 11.31
N LEU A 263 12.15 -0.64 10.79
CA LEU A 263 12.08 -2.01 10.29
C LEU A 263 11.54 -3.01 11.31
N GLU A 264 11.91 -2.85 12.60
CA GLU A 264 11.44 -3.73 13.68
C GLU A 264 9.91 -3.78 13.78
N HIS A 265 9.23 -2.65 13.62
CA HIS A 265 7.77 -2.59 13.65
C HIS A 265 7.17 -3.22 12.40
N ILE A 266 7.79 -3.03 11.24
CA ILE A 266 7.37 -3.65 9.98
C ILE A 266 7.49 -5.18 10.06
N GLU A 267 8.62 -5.69 10.56
CA GLU A 267 8.86 -7.13 10.74
C GLU A 267 7.85 -7.78 11.70
N ARG A 268 7.47 -7.07 12.77
CA ARG A 268 6.43 -7.52 13.70
C ARG A 268 5.07 -7.65 13.02
N GLY A 269 4.66 -6.64 12.25
CA GLY A 269 3.43 -6.69 11.45
C GLY A 269 3.46 -7.81 10.40
N GLU A 270 4.61 -8.04 9.74
CA GLU A 270 4.79 -9.15 8.80
C GLU A 270 4.68 -10.52 9.46
N GLU A 271 5.26 -10.70 10.65
CA GLU A 271 5.13 -11.95 11.40
C GLU A 271 3.67 -12.19 11.82
N ARG A 272 2.97 -11.14 12.25
CA ARG A 272 1.53 -11.21 12.55
C ARG A 272 0.71 -11.61 11.32
N LEU A 273 1.03 -11.09 10.13
CA LEU A 273 0.39 -11.51 8.87
C LEU A 273 0.61 -12.99 8.58
N LYS A 274 1.79 -13.56 8.85
CA LYS A 274 2.03 -15.00 8.70
C LYS A 274 1.12 -15.82 9.61
N VAL A 275 0.93 -15.38 10.85
CA VAL A 275 0.00 -16.02 11.80
C VAL A 275 -1.44 -15.98 11.30
N LEU A 276 -1.94 -14.80 10.91
CA LEU A 276 -3.30 -14.64 10.37
C LEU A 276 -3.50 -15.50 9.10
N ARG A 277 -2.45 -15.62 8.29
CA ARG A 277 -2.46 -16.44 7.09
C ARG A 277 -2.59 -17.93 7.41
N LEU A 278 -1.84 -18.44 8.39
CA LEU A 278 -1.98 -19.83 8.87
C LEU A 278 -3.38 -20.12 9.44
N GLN A 279 -4.08 -19.09 9.91
CA GLN A 279 -5.47 -19.18 10.38
C GLN A 279 -6.50 -19.07 9.24
N GLY A 280 -6.08 -18.90 7.98
CA GLY A 280 -6.97 -18.76 6.83
C GLY A 280 -7.63 -17.38 6.68
N LEU A 281 -7.30 -16.41 7.53
CA LEU A 281 -7.95 -15.08 7.55
C LEU A 281 -7.56 -14.17 6.35
N HIS A 282 -6.60 -14.60 5.55
CA HIS A 282 -6.20 -13.98 4.28
C HIS A 282 -7.13 -14.32 3.10
N VAL A 283 -8.14 -15.17 3.31
CA VAL A 283 -9.07 -15.61 2.27
C VAL A 283 -10.41 -14.94 2.51
N ASN A 284 -10.80 -14.02 1.62
CA ASN A 284 -12.08 -13.35 1.75
C ASN A 284 -13.24 -14.35 1.63
N VAL A 285 -14.34 -14.07 2.32
CA VAL A 285 -15.55 -14.90 2.28
C VAL A 285 -16.00 -15.10 0.82
N GLY A 286 -16.21 -16.37 0.45
CA GLY A 286 -16.60 -16.77 -0.90
C GLY A 286 -15.44 -16.88 -1.90
N CYS A 287 -14.19 -16.64 -1.50
CA CYS A 287 -13.00 -16.81 -2.34
C CYS A 287 -12.27 -18.15 -2.10
N SER A 288 -12.88 -19.08 -1.33
CA SER A 288 -12.26 -20.39 -1.12
C SER A 288 -12.19 -21.17 -2.44
N LYS A 289 -11.21 -22.07 -2.53
CA LYS A 289 -11.00 -22.89 -3.73
C LYS A 289 -12.23 -23.75 -4.04
N GLU A 290 -12.95 -24.20 -3.03
CA GLU A 290 -14.15 -25.02 -3.18
C GLU A 290 -15.28 -24.21 -3.84
N VAL A 291 -15.52 -23.00 -3.34
CA VAL A 291 -16.53 -22.09 -3.89
C VAL A 291 -16.18 -21.71 -5.33
N LEU A 292 -14.93 -21.32 -5.59
CA LEU A 292 -14.48 -20.99 -6.95
C LEU A 292 -14.61 -22.19 -7.91
N ARG A 293 -14.28 -23.41 -7.46
CA ARG A 293 -14.41 -24.63 -8.27
C ARG A 293 -15.86 -24.94 -8.64
N GLU A 294 -16.80 -24.65 -7.74
CA GLU A 294 -18.22 -24.83 -8.01
C GLU A 294 -18.75 -23.78 -8.99
N MET A 295 -18.38 -22.51 -8.78
CA MET A 295 -18.97 -21.40 -9.54
C MET A 295 -18.32 -21.17 -10.91
N MET A 296 -17.00 -21.35 -11.03
CA MET A 296 -16.21 -21.03 -12.23
C MET A 296 -16.09 -22.22 -13.19
N GLN A 297 -17.23 -22.80 -13.57
CA GLN A 297 -17.29 -23.93 -14.51
C GLN A 297 -17.77 -23.47 -15.88
N TRP A 298 -17.10 -23.91 -16.96
CA TRP A 298 -17.51 -23.58 -18.32
C TRP A 298 -18.94 -24.07 -18.64
N SER A 299 -19.35 -25.21 -18.08
CA SER A 299 -20.72 -25.75 -18.22
C SER A 299 -21.81 -24.82 -17.70
N ARG A 300 -21.47 -23.82 -16.87
CA ARG A 300 -22.40 -22.81 -16.35
C ARG A 300 -22.41 -21.53 -17.20
N VAL A 301 -21.56 -21.41 -18.21
CA VAL A 301 -21.46 -20.22 -19.06
C VAL A 301 -22.78 -20.00 -19.83
N THR A 302 -23.29 -18.78 -19.76
CA THR A 302 -24.55 -18.36 -20.37
C THR A 302 -24.28 -17.35 -21.48
N ASN A 303 -24.76 -17.63 -22.69
CA ASN A 303 -24.66 -16.73 -23.83
C ASN A 303 -25.97 -15.96 -24.04
N ARG A 304 -25.86 -14.67 -24.34
CA ARG A 304 -26.99 -13.78 -24.65
C ARG A 304 -26.92 -13.31 -26.10
N ASN A 305 -26.81 -14.26 -27.02
CA ASN A 305 -26.74 -14.00 -28.44
C ASN A 305 -28.02 -13.25 -28.89
N GLY A 306 -27.86 -12.15 -29.63
CA GLY A 306 -28.97 -11.35 -30.14
C GLY A 306 -29.49 -10.28 -29.17
N ALA A 307 -28.87 -10.09 -28.01
CA ALA A 307 -29.21 -8.98 -27.13
C ALA A 307 -28.79 -7.64 -27.75
N THR A 308 -29.69 -6.66 -27.71
CA THR A 308 -29.47 -5.34 -28.33
C THR A 308 -28.68 -4.42 -27.41
N THR A 309 -27.89 -3.53 -28.02
CA THR A 309 -27.32 -2.37 -27.32
C THR A 309 -28.43 -1.36 -27.07
N LEU A 310 -28.56 -0.88 -25.84
CA LEU A 310 -29.54 0.14 -25.47
C LEU A 310 -28.81 1.45 -25.17
N GLN A 311 -29.13 2.49 -25.93
CA GLN A 311 -28.64 3.84 -25.68
C GLN A 311 -29.76 4.69 -25.08
N GLU A 312 -29.51 5.28 -23.92
CA GLU A 312 -30.37 6.26 -23.27
C GLU A 312 -29.72 7.64 -23.41
N ALA A 313 -30.22 8.43 -24.37
CA ALA A 313 -29.81 9.82 -24.55
C ALA A 313 -30.19 10.68 -23.32
N CYS A 314 -29.50 11.80 -23.18
CA CYS A 314 -29.85 12.85 -22.23
C CYS A 314 -31.31 13.26 -22.41
N ARG A 315 -32.08 13.18 -21.33
CA ARG A 315 -33.52 13.43 -21.35
C ARG A 315 -33.90 14.90 -21.34
N VAL A 316 -32.94 15.78 -21.03
CA VAL A 316 -33.21 17.21 -20.88
C VAL A 316 -33.16 17.94 -22.22
N ASP A 317 -32.20 17.58 -23.06
CA ASP A 317 -32.00 18.19 -24.38
C ASP A 317 -31.53 17.12 -25.37
N ALA A 318 -32.22 17.00 -26.51
CA ALA A 318 -31.87 16.08 -27.58
C ALA A 318 -30.51 16.45 -28.20
N ASP A 319 -30.18 17.74 -28.26
CA ASP A 319 -28.95 18.28 -28.84
C ASP A 319 -27.81 18.43 -27.81
N CYS A 320 -27.98 17.86 -26.60
CA CYS A 320 -26.95 17.86 -25.56
C CYS A 320 -25.60 17.45 -26.14
N PRO A 321 -24.50 18.17 -25.84
CA PRO A 321 -23.15 17.77 -26.23
C PRO A 321 -22.82 16.31 -25.84
N CYS A 322 -23.39 15.85 -24.73
CA CYS A 322 -23.26 14.50 -24.21
C CYS A 322 -23.95 13.40 -25.05
N ASN A 323 -24.88 13.75 -25.94
CA ASN A 323 -25.54 12.80 -26.86
C ASN A 323 -24.77 12.63 -28.16
N ARG A 324 -23.82 13.52 -28.43
CA ARG A 324 -23.06 13.50 -29.68
C ARG A 324 -22.08 12.33 -29.65
N PRO A 325 -21.80 11.70 -30.79
CA PRO A 325 -20.70 10.75 -30.88
C PRO A 325 -19.41 11.42 -30.39
N GLY A 326 -18.54 10.64 -29.74
CA GLY A 326 -17.35 11.12 -29.05
C GLY A 326 -16.48 12.05 -29.92
N SER A 327 -15.67 12.87 -29.26
CA SER A 327 -14.67 13.72 -29.93
C SER A 327 -13.82 12.90 -30.91
N PRO A 328 -13.29 13.46 -32.02
CA PRO A 328 -12.41 12.73 -32.95
C PRO A 328 -11.19 12.07 -32.29
N CYS A 329 -10.80 12.54 -31.10
CA CYS A 329 -9.73 11.97 -30.31
C CYS A 329 -10.17 10.84 -29.37
N GLU A 330 -11.47 10.66 -29.14
CA GLU A 330 -12.02 9.56 -28.34
C GLU A 330 -12.16 8.30 -29.18
N VAL A 331 -11.64 7.19 -28.66
CA VAL A 331 -11.75 5.88 -29.31
C VAL A 331 -12.39 4.92 -28.31
N LEU A 332 -13.48 4.29 -28.72
CA LEU A 332 -14.08 3.11 -28.09
C LEU A 332 -14.36 2.08 -29.19
N GLU A 333 -13.68 0.94 -29.13
CA GLU A 333 -13.78 -0.16 -30.09
C GLU A 333 -14.24 -1.42 -29.37
N VAL A 334 -15.20 -2.14 -29.93
CA VAL A 334 -15.53 -3.51 -29.52
C VAL A 334 -15.20 -4.44 -30.68
N VAL A 335 -14.28 -5.35 -30.44
CA VAL A 335 -13.74 -6.27 -31.43
C VAL A 335 -14.37 -7.65 -31.18
N PRO A 336 -15.29 -8.09 -32.05
CA PRO A 336 -15.86 -9.41 -31.94
C PRO A 336 -14.78 -10.47 -32.17
N SER A 337 -14.88 -11.60 -31.48
CA SER A 337 -13.98 -12.75 -31.66
C SER A 337 -12.47 -12.48 -31.49
N ALA A 338 -12.09 -11.36 -30.85
CA ALA A 338 -10.70 -10.97 -30.65
C ALA A 338 -9.85 -12.06 -29.96
N VAL A 339 -10.39 -12.79 -29.00
CA VAL A 339 -9.66 -13.87 -28.32
C VAL A 339 -9.41 -15.03 -29.27
N GLN A 340 -10.39 -15.40 -30.11
CA GLN A 340 -10.26 -16.48 -31.07
C GLN A 340 -9.30 -16.12 -32.22
N GLU A 341 -9.26 -14.85 -32.62
CA GLU A 341 -8.26 -14.36 -33.59
C GLU A 341 -6.83 -14.51 -33.07
N ILE A 342 -6.62 -14.32 -31.76
CA ILE A 342 -5.29 -14.38 -31.13
C ILE A 342 -4.90 -15.82 -30.75
N LEU A 343 -5.81 -16.55 -30.10
CA LEU A 343 -5.53 -17.85 -29.47
C LEU A 343 -6.05 -19.05 -30.28
N GLY A 344 -6.73 -18.79 -31.41
CA GLY A 344 -7.32 -19.80 -32.27
C GLY A 344 -8.76 -20.20 -31.90
N SER A 345 -9.32 -21.13 -32.67
CA SER A 345 -10.69 -21.64 -32.47
C SER A 345 -10.86 -22.24 -31.06
N GLY A 346 -11.89 -21.79 -30.34
CA GLY A 346 -12.14 -22.19 -28.94
C GLY A 346 -11.17 -21.54 -27.93
N GLY A 347 -10.40 -20.54 -28.34
CA GLY A 347 -9.43 -19.85 -27.49
C GLY A 347 -10.04 -19.18 -26.27
N ASP A 348 -11.30 -18.77 -26.34
CA ASP A 348 -12.04 -18.17 -25.22
C ASP A 348 -12.39 -19.19 -24.13
N GLN A 349 -12.90 -20.37 -24.51
CA GLN A 349 -13.10 -21.48 -23.58
C GLN A 349 -11.78 -21.90 -22.95
N LEU A 350 -10.74 -22.07 -23.78
CA LEU A 350 -9.43 -22.45 -23.31
C LEU A 350 -8.87 -21.45 -22.28
N LEU A 351 -8.95 -20.15 -22.58
CA LEU A 351 -8.49 -19.11 -21.67
C LEU A 351 -9.30 -19.09 -20.36
N PHE A 352 -10.61 -19.26 -20.43
CA PHE A 352 -11.47 -19.34 -19.25
C PHE A 352 -11.07 -20.51 -18.34
N GLU A 353 -10.89 -21.70 -18.91
CA GLU A 353 -10.53 -22.91 -18.17
C GLU A 353 -9.12 -22.81 -17.57
N GLU A 354 -8.15 -22.25 -18.30
CA GLU A 354 -6.78 -22.06 -17.81
C GLU A 354 -6.71 -21.01 -16.69
N LEU A 355 -7.48 -19.91 -16.77
CA LEU A 355 -7.55 -18.90 -15.70
C LEU A 355 -8.27 -19.45 -14.46
N SER A 356 -9.42 -20.12 -14.65
CA SER A 356 -10.19 -20.71 -13.55
C SER A 356 -9.40 -21.82 -12.87
N GLY A 357 -8.75 -22.71 -13.64
CA GLY A 357 -7.88 -23.75 -13.11
C GLY A 357 -6.66 -23.16 -12.39
N ALA A 358 -6.04 -22.11 -12.93
CA ALA A 358 -4.93 -21.45 -12.26
C ALA A 358 -5.33 -20.84 -10.91
N ALA A 359 -6.49 -20.18 -10.83
CA ALA A 359 -7.01 -19.62 -9.58
C ALA A 359 -7.18 -20.68 -8.47
N LEU A 360 -7.45 -21.94 -8.83
CA LEU A 360 -7.57 -23.06 -7.90
C LEU A 360 -6.22 -23.64 -7.46
N ASP A 361 -5.19 -23.55 -8.30
CA ASP A 361 -3.90 -24.19 -8.05
C ASP A 361 -2.88 -23.30 -7.35
N VAL A 362 -2.99 -21.99 -7.57
CA VAL A 362 -2.05 -21.05 -6.97
C VAL A 362 -2.25 -20.93 -5.47
N GLN A 363 -1.35 -20.17 -4.83
CA GLN A 363 -1.40 -19.85 -3.42
C GLN A 363 -2.78 -19.25 -3.04
N GLU A 364 -3.36 -19.74 -1.94
CA GLU A 364 -4.60 -19.20 -1.39
C GLU A 364 -4.43 -17.71 -1.03
N GLY A 365 -5.49 -16.91 -1.23
CA GLY A 365 -5.43 -15.45 -1.17
C GLY A 365 -4.97 -14.76 -2.47
N SER A 366 -4.59 -15.51 -3.52
CA SER A 366 -4.35 -14.91 -4.85
C SER A 366 -5.64 -14.47 -5.55
N VAL A 367 -6.79 -14.95 -5.07
CA VAL A 367 -8.12 -14.46 -5.44
C VAL A 367 -8.73 -13.78 -4.21
N TRP A 368 -9.14 -12.53 -4.38
CA TRP A 368 -9.67 -11.69 -3.30
C TRP A 368 -10.84 -10.84 -3.80
N LYS A 369 -11.69 -10.36 -2.89
CA LYS A 369 -12.92 -9.64 -3.25
C LYS A 369 -12.69 -8.12 -3.26
N SER A 370 -13.17 -7.44 -4.30
CA SER A 370 -13.09 -5.98 -4.40
C SER A 370 -14.12 -5.41 -5.37
N GLY A 371 -14.79 -4.32 -4.99
CA GLY A 371 -15.72 -3.57 -5.85
C GLY A 371 -16.73 -4.48 -6.56
N GLY A 372 -17.42 -5.34 -5.78
CA GLY A 372 -18.47 -6.25 -6.27
C GLY A 372 -18.03 -7.54 -6.95
N LYS A 373 -16.72 -7.74 -7.19
CA LYS A 373 -16.16 -8.85 -7.96
C LYS A 373 -14.98 -9.50 -7.24
N TYR A 374 -14.40 -10.50 -7.89
CA TYR A 374 -13.21 -11.21 -7.46
C TYR A 374 -12.03 -10.79 -8.35
N ILE A 375 -10.87 -10.55 -7.78
CA ILE A 375 -9.66 -10.19 -8.51
C ILE A 375 -8.66 -11.32 -8.35
N PHE A 376 -8.13 -11.81 -9.47
CA PHE A 376 -7.03 -12.77 -9.50
C PHE A 376 -5.72 -12.04 -9.79
N SER A 377 -4.78 -12.09 -8.84
CA SER A 377 -3.48 -11.41 -8.96
C SER A 377 -2.36 -12.18 -8.27
N ALA A 378 -1.11 -11.83 -8.60
CA ALA A 378 0.03 -12.29 -7.82
C ALA A 378 -0.05 -11.74 -6.39
N PHE A 379 0.04 -12.63 -5.41
CA PHE A 379 -0.11 -12.31 -3.99
C PHE A 379 0.82 -11.18 -3.49
N ASN A 380 2.04 -11.12 -4.02
CA ASN A 380 3.06 -10.18 -3.60
C ASN A 380 3.12 -8.88 -4.44
N ARG A 381 2.40 -8.81 -5.56
CA ARG A 381 2.40 -7.64 -6.44
C ARG A 381 1.14 -7.58 -7.28
N ASN A 382 0.18 -6.80 -6.79
CA ASN A 382 -1.09 -6.58 -7.48
C ASN A 382 -0.87 -5.94 -8.85
N GLN A 383 -1.67 -6.41 -9.81
CA GLN A 383 -1.77 -5.89 -11.18
C GLN A 383 -0.50 -5.92 -12.04
N SER A 384 0.55 -6.64 -11.64
CA SER A 384 1.79 -6.76 -12.42
C SER A 384 1.78 -8.00 -13.31
N LEU A 385 1.75 -7.84 -14.64
CA LEU A 385 1.73 -8.96 -15.59
C LEU A 385 2.91 -9.93 -15.37
N VAL A 386 4.12 -9.39 -15.23
CA VAL A 386 5.34 -10.18 -14.97
C VAL A 386 5.26 -10.98 -13.65
N ALA A 387 4.60 -10.42 -12.64
CA ALA A 387 4.47 -11.10 -11.35
C ALA A 387 3.42 -12.21 -11.43
N LEU A 388 2.30 -11.94 -12.13
CA LEU A 388 1.25 -12.91 -12.39
C LEU A 388 1.78 -14.10 -13.21
N THR A 389 2.46 -13.86 -14.34
CA THR A 389 3.00 -14.94 -15.18
C THR A 389 4.07 -15.76 -14.47
N ARG A 390 4.96 -15.12 -13.69
CA ARG A 390 5.94 -15.84 -12.85
C ARG A 390 5.26 -16.70 -11.77
N MET A 391 4.21 -16.20 -11.14
CA MET A 391 3.42 -17.00 -10.18
C MET A 391 2.79 -18.21 -10.87
N LEU A 392 2.17 -18.01 -12.03
CA LEU A 392 1.59 -19.09 -12.83
C LEU A 392 2.63 -20.14 -13.19
N ASP A 393 3.80 -19.74 -13.66
CA ASP A 393 4.91 -20.64 -13.99
C ASP A 393 5.39 -21.46 -12.79
N ASN A 394 5.54 -20.81 -11.62
CA ASN A 394 5.96 -21.47 -10.38
C ASN A 394 4.94 -22.51 -9.89
N HIS A 395 3.67 -22.35 -10.24
CA HIS A 395 2.59 -23.28 -9.91
C HIS A 395 2.26 -24.24 -11.07
N GLY A 396 3.14 -24.38 -12.07
CA GLY A 396 2.96 -25.32 -13.18
C GLY A 396 1.90 -24.90 -14.21
N ARG A 397 1.37 -23.68 -14.11
CA ARG A 397 0.35 -23.10 -15.01
C ARG A 397 0.95 -22.32 -16.17
N ARG A 398 2.01 -22.89 -16.78
CA ARG A 398 2.77 -22.26 -17.89
C ARG A 398 1.91 -21.94 -19.11
N LYS A 399 0.91 -22.78 -19.38
CA LYS A 399 -0.03 -22.57 -20.49
C LYS A 399 -0.87 -21.31 -20.27
N CYS A 400 -1.47 -21.16 -19.10
CA CYS A 400 -2.15 -19.92 -18.70
C CYS A 400 -1.25 -18.68 -18.83
N ALA A 401 -0.01 -18.75 -18.35
CA ALA A 401 0.97 -17.67 -18.49
C ALA A 401 1.23 -17.31 -19.96
N LYS A 402 1.40 -18.32 -20.83
CA LYS A 402 1.60 -18.13 -22.27
C LYS A 402 0.41 -17.43 -22.94
N LEU A 403 -0.82 -17.85 -22.66
CA LEU A 403 -2.02 -17.22 -23.25
C LEU A 403 -2.14 -15.74 -22.84
N LEU A 404 -1.84 -15.40 -21.59
CA LEU A 404 -1.83 -14.00 -21.13
C LEU A 404 -0.77 -13.15 -21.85
N LEU A 405 0.43 -13.72 -22.06
CA LEU A 405 1.50 -13.03 -22.79
C LEU A 405 1.18 -12.84 -24.27
N GLU A 406 0.48 -13.79 -24.91
CA GLU A 406 0.03 -13.65 -26.30
C GLU A 406 -1.01 -12.54 -26.46
N LEU A 407 -1.99 -12.46 -25.55
CA LEU A 407 -2.95 -11.34 -25.56
C LEU A 407 -2.25 -9.99 -25.33
N ALA A 408 -1.30 -9.94 -24.40
CA ALA A 408 -0.52 -8.73 -24.13
C ALA A 408 0.30 -8.29 -25.35
N ASP A 409 1.07 -9.20 -25.97
CA ASP A 409 1.89 -8.90 -27.15
C ASP A 409 1.06 -8.36 -28.33
N VAL A 410 -0.10 -8.97 -28.60
CA VAL A 410 -1.01 -8.46 -29.65
C VAL A 410 -1.58 -7.09 -29.28
N SER A 411 -1.93 -6.86 -28.01
CA SER A 411 -2.42 -5.56 -27.53
C SER A 411 -1.38 -4.45 -27.71
N GLU A 412 -0.12 -4.71 -27.34
CA GLU A 412 0.98 -3.75 -27.47
C GLU A 412 1.30 -3.39 -28.92
N LYS A 413 1.15 -4.38 -29.83
CA LYS A 413 1.32 -4.18 -31.28
C LYS A 413 0.16 -3.39 -31.87
N LYS A 414 -1.09 -3.80 -31.61
CA LYS A 414 -2.29 -3.19 -32.21
C LYS A 414 -2.47 -1.74 -31.77
N TYR A 415 -2.30 -1.44 -30.49
CA TYR A 415 -2.63 -0.13 -29.92
C TYR A 415 -1.39 0.75 -29.66
N ALA A 416 -0.22 0.35 -30.16
CA ALA A 416 1.04 1.08 -30.06
C ALA A 416 1.46 1.50 -28.63
N GLY A 417 0.95 0.81 -27.59
CA GLY A 417 1.33 0.99 -26.19
C GLY A 417 2.21 -0.14 -25.67
N TYR A 418 2.54 -0.11 -24.38
CA TYR A 418 3.13 -1.24 -23.67
C TYR A 418 2.30 -1.56 -22.42
N VAL A 419 2.13 -2.83 -22.07
CA VAL A 419 1.31 -3.25 -20.92
C VAL A 419 2.03 -2.84 -19.62
N THR A 420 1.45 -1.88 -18.91
CA THR A 420 1.95 -1.42 -17.60
C THR A 420 1.36 -2.22 -16.46
N ALA A 421 0.11 -2.65 -16.62
CA ALA A 421 -0.64 -3.38 -15.61
C ALA A 421 -1.66 -4.34 -16.24
N VAL A 422 -2.01 -5.39 -15.50
CA VAL A 422 -3.08 -6.33 -15.84
C VAL A 422 -4.04 -6.47 -14.67
N GLN A 423 -5.34 -6.56 -14.93
CA GLN A 423 -6.32 -6.95 -13.93
C GLN A 423 -7.16 -8.10 -14.46
N VAL A 424 -7.18 -9.22 -13.74
CA VAL A 424 -8.03 -10.37 -14.07
C VAL A 424 -9.21 -10.38 -13.10
N ASN A 425 -10.39 -10.07 -13.63
CA ASN A 425 -11.62 -9.90 -12.87
C ASN A 425 -12.54 -11.11 -13.09
N PHE A 426 -12.86 -11.80 -12.00
CA PHE A 426 -13.77 -12.93 -11.94
C PHE A 426 -15.15 -12.46 -11.50
N HIS A 427 -16.16 -12.84 -12.28
CA HIS A 427 -17.58 -12.60 -12.03
C HIS A 427 -18.30 -13.96 -11.99
N PRO A 428 -18.36 -14.64 -10.83
CA PRO A 428 -18.86 -16.01 -10.74
C PRO A 428 -20.33 -16.20 -11.11
N ASN A 429 -21.15 -15.16 -10.96
CA ASN A 429 -22.58 -15.17 -11.27
C ASN A 429 -23.11 -13.76 -11.57
N GLY A 430 -24.40 -13.62 -11.85
CA GLY A 430 -25.10 -12.36 -12.13
C GLY A 430 -25.06 -11.31 -11.01
N ASP A 431 -24.89 -11.72 -9.75
CA ASP A 431 -24.90 -10.80 -8.59
C ASP A 431 -23.62 -9.97 -8.47
N THR A 432 -22.52 -10.47 -9.04
CA THR A 432 -21.26 -9.73 -9.03
C THR A 432 -21.27 -8.54 -9.99
N TYR A 433 -20.54 -7.50 -9.63
CA TYR A 433 -20.48 -6.26 -10.40
C TYR A 433 -19.08 -5.69 -10.44
N HIS A 434 -18.87 -4.74 -11.34
CA HIS A 434 -17.71 -3.88 -11.42
C HIS A 434 -18.22 -2.45 -11.39
N ASP A 435 -17.90 -1.73 -10.32
CA ASP A 435 -18.38 -0.36 -10.10
C ASP A 435 -18.14 0.56 -11.30
N GLN A 436 -19.04 1.52 -11.49
CA GLN A 436 -18.83 2.61 -12.44
C GLN A 436 -17.60 3.41 -12.02
N HIS A 437 -16.63 3.52 -12.93
CA HIS A 437 -15.36 4.19 -12.66
C HIS A 437 -14.69 4.66 -13.95
N ARG A 438 -13.68 5.52 -13.79
CA ARG A 438 -12.64 5.78 -14.78
C ARG A 438 -11.41 4.99 -14.41
N ASP A 439 -10.71 4.44 -15.39
CA ASP A 439 -9.40 3.86 -15.16
C ASP A 439 -8.40 4.95 -14.74
N ILE A 440 -7.39 4.55 -13.97
CA ILE A 440 -6.37 5.46 -13.45
C ILE A 440 -5.21 5.53 -14.45
N TYR A 441 -5.15 6.62 -15.21
CA TYR A 441 -4.18 6.81 -16.30
C TYR A 441 -3.00 7.71 -15.94
N SER A 442 -3.02 8.36 -14.78
CA SER A 442 -1.95 9.26 -14.35
C SER A 442 -1.40 8.87 -12.99
N GLY A 443 -0.09 9.06 -12.78
CA GLY A 443 0.53 8.91 -11.45
C GLY A 443 0.06 9.92 -10.40
N LYS A 444 -0.71 10.94 -10.82
CA LYS A 444 -1.40 11.87 -9.91
C LYS A 444 -2.63 11.22 -9.26
N GLN A 445 -3.22 10.22 -9.92
CA GLN A 445 -4.30 9.40 -9.40
C GLN A 445 -3.69 8.15 -8.77
N ARG A 446 -4.02 7.87 -7.50
CA ARG A 446 -3.56 6.65 -6.80
C ARG A 446 -4.72 5.66 -6.74
N ALA A 447 -4.53 4.43 -7.21
CA ALA A 447 -5.53 3.35 -7.16
C ALA A 447 -5.67 2.75 -5.75
N GLY A 448 -5.87 3.62 -4.76
CA GLY A 448 -5.85 3.29 -3.35
C GLY A 448 -4.43 3.15 -2.78
N PRO A 449 -4.33 2.99 -1.46
CA PRO A 449 -3.07 3.00 -0.74
C PRO A 449 -2.17 1.76 -0.97
N ASN A 450 -2.72 0.68 -1.54
CA ASN A 450 -2.01 -0.60 -1.76
C ASN A 450 -1.58 -0.81 -3.22
N CYS A 451 -1.80 0.19 -4.09
CA CYS A 451 -1.41 0.09 -5.48
C CYS A 451 0.13 0.21 -5.60
N THR A 452 0.77 -0.85 -6.11
CA THR A 452 2.22 -0.88 -6.38
C THR A 452 2.58 -0.46 -7.81
N CYS A 453 1.59 0.01 -8.57
CA CYS A 453 1.80 0.46 -9.94
C CYS A 453 2.58 1.78 -9.93
N SER A 454 3.79 1.77 -10.51
CA SER A 454 4.45 3.00 -10.94
C SER A 454 3.76 3.44 -12.22
N PHE A 455 2.64 4.17 -12.10
CA PHE A 455 1.89 4.63 -13.26
C PHE A 455 2.77 5.58 -14.09
N ARG A 456 3.26 5.08 -15.23
CA ARG A 456 3.50 5.96 -16.36
C ARG A 456 2.15 6.39 -16.91
N GLU A 457 2.14 7.48 -17.65
CA GLU A 457 0.93 7.94 -18.33
C GLU A 457 0.40 6.83 -19.24
N CYS A 458 -0.84 6.40 -18.97
CA CYS A 458 -1.53 5.40 -19.77
C CYS A 458 -2.26 6.06 -20.93
N VAL A 459 -2.20 5.42 -22.10
CA VAL A 459 -2.80 5.89 -23.35
C VAL A 459 -4.09 5.17 -23.68
N GLY A 460 -4.36 4.03 -23.06
CA GLY A 460 -5.60 3.27 -23.25
C GLY A 460 -5.67 2.00 -22.40
N THR A 461 -6.82 1.34 -22.49
CA THR A 461 -7.11 0.06 -21.85
C THR A 461 -7.73 -0.86 -22.88
N VAL A 462 -7.30 -2.12 -22.91
CA VAL A 462 -7.99 -3.19 -23.63
C VAL A 462 -8.45 -4.25 -22.66
N CYS A 463 -9.72 -4.64 -22.75
CA CYS A 463 -10.36 -5.59 -21.87
C CYS A 463 -10.94 -6.76 -22.68
N TYR A 464 -10.34 -7.93 -22.52
CA TYR A 464 -10.83 -9.17 -23.10
C TYR A 464 -11.87 -9.81 -22.19
N SER A 465 -12.97 -10.32 -22.77
CA SER A 465 -14.04 -11.02 -22.05
C SER A 465 -14.08 -12.49 -22.44
N VAL A 466 -14.19 -13.40 -21.47
CA VAL A 466 -14.42 -14.83 -21.70
C VAL A 466 -15.45 -15.40 -20.72
N GLY A 467 -16.23 -16.38 -21.15
CA GLY A 467 -17.35 -16.94 -20.37
C GLY A 467 -18.66 -16.22 -20.62
N SER A 468 -19.50 -16.07 -19.59
CA SER A 468 -20.86 -15.56 -19.76
C SER A 468 -20.93 -14.15 -20.33
N SER A 469 -21.92 -13.93 -21.19
CA SER A 469 -22.23 -12.59 -21.69
C SER A 469 -22.68 -11.68 -20.55
N ARG A 470 -22.16 -10.45 -20.49
CA ARG A 470 -22.52 -9.46 -19.47
C ARG A 470 -22.80 -8.10 -20.06
N LEU A 471 -23.67 -7.35 -19.39
CA LEU A 471 -23.90 -5.97 -19.71
C LEU A 471 -22.71 -5.13 -19.23
N CYS A 472 -22.19 -4.27 -20.10
CA CYS A 472 -21.31 -3.18 -19.78
C CYS A 472 -22.12 -1.88 -19.84
N LEU A 473 -22.11 -1.14 -18.74
CA LEU A 473 -22.70 0.20 -18.67
C LEU A 473 -21.58 1.20 -18.93
N LEU A 474 -21.80 2.06 -19.92
CA LEU A 474 -20.93 3.17 -20.30
C LEU A 474 -21.70 4.46 -20.05
N GLU A 475 -21.11 5.43 -19.36
CA GLU A 475 -21.77 6.70 -19.05
C GLU A 475 -20.89 7.87 -19.48
N THR A 476 -21.46 8.78 -20.26
CA THR A 476 -20.81 10.05 -20.60
C THR A 476 -20.94 11.00 -19.43
N MET A 477 -19.82 11.45 -18.89
CA MET A 477 -19.79 12.31 -17.71
C MET A 477 -19.75 13.78 -18.12
N VAL A 478 -20.34 14.62 -17.28
CA VAL A 478 -20.36 16.10 -17.41
C VAL A 478 -19.83 16.78 -16.15
N ASP A 479 -19.00 16.06 -15.39
CA ASP A 479 -18.32 16.54 -14.19
C ASP A 479 -17.07 17.37 -14.53
N ASP A 480 -16.43 17.94 -13.52
CA ASP A 480 -15.25 18.80 -13.66
C ASP A 480 -14.03 18.10 -14.29
N LEU A 481 -14.04 16.77 -14.38
CA LEU A 481 -12.96 15.98 -14.99
C LEU A 481 -13.20 15.76 -16.48
N SER A 482 -14.47 15.84 -16.91
CA SER A 482 -14.88 15.71 -18.30
C SER A 482 -14.70 17.03 -19.06
N SER A 483 -14.34 16.91 -20.33
CA SER A 483 -14.34 18.04 -21.27
C SER A 483 -15.73 18.32 -21.87
N ILE A 484 -16.69 17.40 -21.66
CA ILE A 484 -18.05 17.50 -22.19
C ILE A 484 -18.89 18.39 -21.27
N LYS A 485 -19.38 19.51 -21.81
CA LYS A 485 -20.20 20.45 -21.06
C LYS A 485 -21.64 19.93 -20.90
N PRO A 486 -22.24 20.09 -19.71
CA PRO A 486 -23.66 19.79 -19.53
C PRO A 486 -24.52 20.78 -20.33
N CYS A 487 -25.70 20.33 -20.80
CA CYS A 487 -26.67 21.23 -21.43
C CYS A 487 -27.38 22.15 -20.42
N CYS A 488 -27.43 21.74 -19.14
CA CYS A 488 -27.96 22.50 -18.01
C CYS A 488 -27.56 21.81 -16.68
N GLU A 489 -27.92 22.41 -15.55
CA GLU A 489 -27.62 21.87 -14.20
C GLU A 489 -28.23 20.47 -13.94
N SER A 490 -29.31 20.11 -14.63
CA SER A 490 -29.97 18.80 -14.50
C SER A 490 -29.40 17.73 -15.45
N CYS A 491 -28.37 18.05 -16.24
CA CYS A 491 -27.78 17.11 -17.18
C CYS A 491 -27.04 16.00 -16.44
N GLN A 492 -27.47 14.75 -16.63
CA GLN A 492 -26.83 13.55 -16.05
C GLN A 492 -25.95 12.80 -17.07
N GLY A 493 -25.76 13.38 -18.26
CA GLY A 493 -25.04 12.72 -19.36
C GLY A 493 -25.91 11.76 -20.19
N CYS A 494 -25.22 10.94 -21.00
CA CYS A 494 -25.80 9.87 -21.80
C CYS A 494 -25.35 8.51 -21.23
N ARG A 495 -26.21 7.49 -21.33
CA ARG A 495 -25.90 6.13 -20.90
C ARG A 495 -26.01 5.17 -22.07
N GLU A 496 -25.06 4.25 -22.17
CA GLU A 496 -25.09 3.15 -23.11
C GLU A 496 -24.94 1.83 -22.35
N ARG A 497 -25.81 0.87 -22.67
CA ARG A 497 -25.75 -0.50 -22.17
C ARG A 497 -25.43 -1.42 -23.33
N ARG A 498 -24.21 -1.93 -23.33
CA ARG A 498 -23.67 -2.79 -24.39
C ARG A 498 -23.40 -4.18 -23.84
N TRP A 499 -23.73 -5.22 -24.60
CA TRP A 499 -23.37 -6.58 -24.23
C TRP A 499 -21.93 -6.88 -24.63
N LEU A 500 -21.18 -7.49 -23.70
CA LEU A 500 -19.86 -8.05 -23.96
C LEU A 500 -19.95 -9.57 -23.87
N HIS A 501 -19.63 -10.24 -24.97
CA HIS A 501 -19.72 -11.67 -25.16
C HIS A 501 -18.37 -12.37 -24.95
N SER A 502 -18.40 -13.71 -24.85
CA SER A 502 -17.18 -14.52 -24.78
C SER A 502 -16.35 -14.33 -26.05
N GLY A 503 -15.07 -14.02 -25.87
CA GLY A 503 -14.11 -13.82 -26.95
C GLY A 503 -13.99 -12.39 -27.44
N GLU A 504 -14.83 -11.45 -26.99
CA GLU A 504 -14.74 -10.05 -27.40
C GLU A 504 -13.66 -9.28 -26.66
N ALA A 505 -13.13 -8.23 -27.30
CA ALA A 505 -12.30 -7.23 -26.65
C ALA A 505 -12.95 -5.85 -26.72
N MET A 506 -12.92 -5.10 -25.63
CA MET A 506 -13.28 -3.68 -25.60
C MET A 506 -12.00 -2.86 -25.41
N TYR A 507 -11.69 -1.97 -26.35
CA TYR A 507 -10.59 -1.02 -26.24
C TYR A 507 -11.13 0.40 -26.11
N PHE A 508 -10.54 1.18 -25.21
CA PHE A 508 -10.77 2.61 -25.14
C PHE A 508 -9.49 3.37 -24.79
N ASN A 509 -9.36 4.59 -25.29
CA ASN A 509 -8.17 5.42 -25.11
C ASN A 509 -8.31 6.46 -23.99
N ALA A 510 -7.23 7.20 -23.70
CA ALA A 510 -7.18 8.19 -22.63
C ALA A 510 -8.24 9.30 -22.74
N PRO A 511 -8.44 9.95 -23.90
CA PRO A 511 -9.53 10.91 -24.07
C PRO A 511 -10.91 10.32 -23.76
N TRP A 512 -11.18 9.08 -24.19
CA TRP A 512 -12.45 8.42 -23.88
C TRP A 512 -12.59 8.19 -22.37
N ASN A 513 -11.58 7.62 -21.72
CA ASN A 513 -11.62 7.36 -20.28
C ASN A 513 -11.72 8.63 -19.42
N GLN A 514 -11.30 9.79 -19.93
CA GLN A 514 -11.47 11.07 -19.23
C GLN A 514 -12.94 11.52 -19.23
N ASN A 515 -13.63 11.35 -20.36
CA ASN A 515 -14.98 11.85 -20.58
C ASN A 515 -16.07 10.84 -20.21
N HIS A 516 -15.73 9.56 -20.09
CA HIS A 516 -16.70 8.49 -19.87
C HIS A 516 -16.32 7.59 -18.70
N MET A 517 -17.32 7.02 -18.05
CA MET A 517 -17.18 5.97 -17.04
C MET A 517 -17.64 4.63 -17.62
N HIS A 518 -17.10 3.54 -17.08
CA HIS A 518 -17.52 2.20 -17.44
C HIS A 518 -17.61 1.28 -16.22
N GLY A 519 -18.38 0.20 -16.36
CA GLY A 519 -18.60 -0.80 -15.32
C GLY A 519 -19.47 -1.95 -15.81
N ILE A 520 -19.62 -2.96 -14.96
CA ILE A 520 -20.45 -4.15 -15.18
C ILE A 520 -21.50 -4.17 -14.07
N PRO A 521 -22.76 -3.77 -14.30
CA PRO A 521 -23.78 -3.82 -13.27
C PRO A 521 -24.14 -5.27 -12.88
N PRO A 522 -24.76 -5.48 -11.71
CA PRO A 522 -25.44 -6.74 -11.42
C PRO A 522 -26.50 -7.03 -12.48
N MET A 523 -26.66 -8.30 -12.83
CA MET A 523 -27.67 -8.76 -13.78
C MET A 523 -28.95 -9.13 -13.03
N PRO A 524 -30.12 -8.59 -13.42
CA PRO A 524 -31.39 -8.99 -12.83
C PRO A 524 -31.80 -10.43 -13.23
N GLU A 525 -31.21 -10.93 -14.31
CA GLU A 525 -31.45 -12.27 -14.84
C GLU A 525 -30.28 -13.18 -14.51
N ASP A 526 -30.53 -14.49 -14.47
CA ASP A 526 -29.47 -15.46 -14.24
C ASP A 526 -28.37 -15.36 -15.31
N SER A 527 -27.14 -15.35 -14.83
CA SER A 527 -25.93 -15.23 -15.62
C SER A 527 -24.85 -16.07 -14.97
N GLY A 528 -24.25 -16.94 -15.77
CA GLY A 528 -23.13 -17.76 -15.34
C GLY A 528 -21.82 -16.98 -15.12
N PRO A 529 -20.71 -17.72 -14.96
CA PRO A 529 -19.41 -17.14 -14.68
C PRO A 529 -18.78 -16.43 -15.89
N ARG A 530 -18.17 -15.28 -15.65
CA ARG A 530 -17.39 -14.51 -16.63
C ARG A 530 -16.02 -14.15 -16.06
N ILE A 531 -15.01 -14.12 -16.90
CA ILE A 531 -13.70 -13.54 -16.59
C ILE A 531 -13.43 -12.39 -17.55
N SER A 532 -12.87 -11.30 -17.05
CA SER A 532 -12.28 -10.26 -17.89
C SER A 532 -10.80 -10.08 -17.59
N VAL A 533 -10.01 -9.89 -18.64
CA VAL A 533 -8.58 -9.60 -18.59
C VAL A 533 -8.37 -8.20 -19.15
N ALA A 534 -8.15 -7.23 -18.26
CA ALA A 534 -7.92 -5.84 -18.62
C ALA A 534 -6.42 -5.52 -18.59
N PHE A 535 -5.87 -5.03 -19.69
CA PHE A 535 -4.51 -4.50 -19.78
C PHE A 535 -4.54 -2.98 -19.88
N LEU A 536 -3.83 -2.31 -18.98
CA LEU A 536 -3.56 -0.88 -19.08
C LEU A 536 -2.30 -0.68 -19.94
N LEU A 537 -2.40 0.20 -20.92
CA LEU A 537 -1.34 0.46 -21.89
C LEU A 537 -0.68 1.81 -21.60
N GLY A 538 0.62 1.80 -21.33
CA GLY A 538 1.46 2.99 -21.20
C GLY A 538 1.95 3.53 -22.55
N ALA A 539 2.24 4.83 -22.60
CA ALA A 539 2.86 5.46 -23.77
C ALA A 539 4.27 4.90 -24.05
N LYS A 540 4.58 4.51 -25.30
CA LYS A 540 5.96 4.15 -25.68
C LYS A 540 6.86 5.38 -25.53
N SER A 541 7.97 5.19 -24.81
CA SER A 541 9.00 6.22 -24.56
C SER A 541 9.88 6.47 -25.77
#